data_AF-A0A3E0KCY4-F1
#
_entry.id   AF-A0A3E0KCY4-F1
#
_cell.length_a   1.000
_cell.length_b   1.000
_cell.length_c   1.000
_cell.angle_alpha   90.00
_cell.angle_beta   90.00
_cell.angle_gamma   90.00
#
_symmetry.space_group_name_H-M   'P 1'
#
loop_
_entity.id
_entity.type
_entity.pdbx_description
1 polymer ?
#
loop_
_entity_poly.entity_id
_entity_poly.type
_entity_poly.pdbx_seq_one_letter_code
_entity_poly.pdbx_strand_id
1 'polypeptide(L)'
;MKGAGIIARYRPHLSLPAEGPIITLHEGDTPLIPAPALARELGLSAELYIKYEGANPTGSFKDRGMTVAVTDAVMRGARAVICASTGNTSASAAAYAARAGLPC
;
A
#
# COMPACT_ATOMS: atom_id res chain seq x y z
N MET A 1 -4.76 -14.22 -8.62
CA MET A 1 -4.72 -14.57 -7.18
C MET A 1 -5.12 -13.35 -6.36
N LYS A 2 -6.15 -13.44 -5.52
CA LYS A 2 -6.45 -12.38 -4.54
C LYS A 2 -5.32 -12.32 -3.51
N GLY A 3 -4.96 -11.12 -3.04
CA GLY A 3 -3.97 -10.95 -1.98
C GLY A 3 -2.49 -11.17 -2.37
N ALA A 4 -2.11 -11.11 -3.65
CA ALA A 4 -0.70 -11.26 -4.05
C ALA A 4 0.19 -10.02 -3.75
N GLY A 5 -0.38 -8.92 -3.25
CA GLY A 5 0.26 -7.60 -3.17
C GLY A 5 0.14 -6.81 -4.48
N ILE A 6 0.28 -5.48 -4.41
CA ILE A 6 0.03 -4.64 -5.59
C ILE A 6 1.10 -4.77 -6.66
N ILE A 7 2.36 -5.06 -6.28
CA ILE A 7 3.46 -5.17 -7.25
C ILE A 7 3.24 -6.36 -8.16
N ALA A 8 2.87 -7.52 -7.60
CA ALA A 8 2.57 -8.72 -8.40
C ALA A 8 1.37 -8.49 -9.33
N ARG A 9 0.33 -7.79 -8.85
CA ARG A 9 -0.90 -7.55 -9.64
C ARG A 9 -0.72 -6.52 -10.75
N TYR A 10 0.07 -5.48 -10.52
CA TYR A 10 0.19 -4.32 -11.41
C TYR A 10 1.61 -4.13 -11.96
N ARG A 11 2.43 -5.19 -11.96
CA ARG A 11 3.85 -5.14 -12.38
C ARG A 11 4.10 -4.39 -13.68
N PRO A 12 3.31 -4.55 -14.76
CA PRO A 12 3.55 -3.84 -16.03
C PRO A 12 3.39 -2.32 -15.95
N HIS A 13 2.74 -1.80 -14.91
CA HIS A 13 2.48 -0.37 -14.71
C HIS A 13 3.46 0.29 -13.74
N LEU A 14 4.40 -0.47 -13.17
CA LEU A 14 5.35 0.01 -12.16
C LEU A 14 6.77 0.08 -12.74
N SER A 15 7.42 1.21 -12.52
CA SER A 15 8.83 1.43 -12.87
C SER A 15 9.75 0.88 -11.78
N LEU A 16 9.86 -0.45 -11.73
CA LEU A 16 10.78 -1.18 -10.83
C LEU A 16 11.83 -1.95 -11.63
N PRO A 17 13.04 -2.16 -11.08
CA PRO A 17 14.06 -3.04 -11.65
C PRO A 17 13.49 -4.41 -12.06
N ALA A 18 13.99 -4.98 -13.16
CA ALA A 18 13.41 -6.17 -13.78
C ALA A 18 13.38 -7.39 -12.84
N GLU A 19 14.44 -7.55 -12.05
CA GLU A 19 14.65 -8.68 -11.14
C GLU A 19 14.95 -8.20 -9.72
N GLY A 20 14.72 -9.09 -8.75
CA GLY A 20 14.98 -8.87 -7.33
C GLY A 20 13.78 -9.23 -6.45
N PRO A 21 13.96 -9.22 -5.12
CA PRO A 21 12.91 -9.59 -4.19
C PRO A 21 11.80 -8.54 -4.15
N ILE A 22 10.54 -8.98 -4.21
CA ILE A 22 9.38 -8.13 -3.99
C ILE A 22 9.06 -8.10 -2.50
N ILE A 23 9.03 -6.91 -1.91
CA ILE A 23 8.72 -6.71 -0.49
C ILE A 23 7.24 -6.38 -0.38
N THR A 24 6.43 -7.37 0.01
CA THR A 24 4.98 -7.26 0.11
C THR A 24 4.50 -7.70 1.50
N LEU A 25 3.43 -7.04 1.97
CA LEU A 25 2.63 -7.46 3.11
C LEU A 25 1.20 -7.80 2.67
N HIS A 26 1.02 -8.08 1.37
CA HIS A 26 -0.27 -8.36 0.73
C HIS A 26 -1.21 -7.15 0.68
N GLU A 27 -0.64 -5.95 0.62
CA GLU A 27 -1.40 -4.70 0.51
C GLU A 27 -2.21 -4.60 -0.80
N GLY A 28 -3.20 -3.71 -0.77
CA GLY A 28 -4.13 -3.50 -1.86
C GLY A 28 -5.32 -4.47 -1.82
N ASP A 29 -6.01 -4.59 -2.96
CA ASP A 29 -7.26 -5.37 -3.09
C ASP A 29 -8.32 -5.08 -1.99
N THR A 30 -8.27 -3.87 -1.43
CA THR A 30 -9.14 -3.43 -0.34
C THR A 30 -10.61 -3.34 -0.77
N PRO A 31 -11.57 -3.50 0.16
CA PRO A 31 -13.00 -3.45 -0.17
C PRO A 31 -13.41 -2.14 -0.87
N LEU A 32 -14.31 -2.26 -1.84
CA LEU A 32 -15.09 -1.15 -2.38
C LEU A 32 -16.53 -1.33 -1.89
N ILE A 33 -16.93 -0.56 -0.89
CA ILE A 33 -18.14 -0.78 -0.12
C ILE A 33 -19.25 0.16 -0.64
N PRO A 34 -20.38 -0.35 -1.15
CA PRO A 34 -21.53 0.48 -1.49
C PRO A 34 -22.09 1.17 -0.24
N ALA A 35 -22.39 2.47 -0.32
CA ALA A 35 -22.86 3.28 0.80
C ALA A 35 -24.21 3.97 0.51
N PRO A 36 -25.30 3.21 0.21
CA PRO A 36 -26.58 3.79 -0.20
C PRO A 36 -27.29 4.58 0.91
N ALA A 37 -27.08 4.23 2.18
CA ALA A 37 -27.66 4.99 3.30
C ALA A 37 -27.08 6.40 3.39
N LEU A 38 -25.74 6.51 3.28
CA LEU A 38 -25.04 7.80 3.27
C LEU A 38 -25.36 8.60 2.01
N ALA A 39 -25.49 7.95 0.85
CA ALA A 39 -25.92 8.63 -0.38
C ALA A 39 -27.29 9.30 -0.20
N ARG A 40 -28.26 8.61 0.42
CA ARG A 40 -29.59 9.18 0.71
C ARG A 40 -29.51 10.33 1.72
N GLU A 41 -28.73 10.18 2.78
CA GLU A 41 -28.56 11.22 3.81
C GLU A 41 -27.97 12.52 3.22
N LEU A 42 -27.04 12.39 2.28
CA LEU A 42 -26.40 13.51 1.59
C LEU A 42 -27.22 14.06 0.39
N GLY A 43 -28.38 13.46 0.08
CA GLY A 43 -29.21 13.86 -1.06
C GLY A 43 -28.58 13.59 -2.43
N LEU A 44 -27.66 12.64 -2.53
CA LEU A 44 -26.97 12.30 -3.78
C LEU A 44 -27.91 11.50 -4.71
N SER A 45 -28.01 11.93 -5.96
CA SER A 45 -28.67 11.17 -7.03
C SER A 45 -27.76 10.11 -7.68
N ALA A 46 -26.54 9.94 -7.16
CA ALA A 46 -25.52 9.04 -7.69
C ALA A 46 -25.19 7.92 -6.69
N GLU A 47 -24.64 6.81 -7.21
CA GLU A 47 -24.13 5.73 -6.37
C GLU A 47 -22.87 6.18 -5.61
N LEU A 48 -22.87 5.99 -4.29
CA LEU A 48 -21.72 6.28 -3.43
C LEU A 48 -21.03 4.98 -3.04
N TYR A 49 -19.70 4.97 -3.16
CA TYR A 49 -18.85 3.87 -2.72
C TYR A 49 -17.73 4.39 -1.82
N ILE A 50 -17.36 3.58 -0.83
CA ILE A 50 -16.22 3.82 0.06
C ILE A 50 -15.11 2.86 -0.33
N LYS A 51 -13.96 3.41 -0.76
CA LYS A 51 -12.74 2.62 -0.94
C LYS A 51 -12.05 2.46 0.41
N TYR A 52 -12.21 1.31 1.06
CA TYR A 52 -11.82 1.13 2.45
C TYR A 52 -10.33 0.79 2.61
N GLU A 53 -9.48 1.82 2.54
CA GLU A 53 -8.02 1.70 2.63
C GLU A 53 -7.49 1.37 4.04
N GLY A 54 -8.34 1.42 5.07
CA GLY A 54 -8.00 0.98 6.42
C GLY A 54 -7.78 -0.53 6.55
N ALA A 55 -8.17 -1.31 5.55
CA ALA A 55 -7.94 -2.76 5.49
C ALA A 55 -6.54 -3.14 4.98
N ASN A 56 -5.69 -2.17 4.62
CA ASN A 56 -4.28 -2.46 4.30
C ASN A 56 -3.50 -2.87 5.58
N PRO A 57 -2.36 -3.57 5.45
CA PRO A 57 -1.63 -4.17 6.57
C PRO A 57 -1.32 -3.25 7.76
N THR A 58 -0.95 -1.99 7.51
CA THR A 58 -0.66 -1.01 8.56
C THR A 58 -1.80 0.00 8.77
N GLY A 59 -2.99 -0.31 8.24
CA GLY A 59 -4.20 0.50 8.45
C GLY A 59 -4.31 1.74 7.57
N SER A 60 -3.51 1.87 6.51
CA SER A 60 -3.63 3.02 5.60
C SER A 60 -3.20 2.73 4.17
N PHE A 61 -3.59 3.61 3.24
CA PHE A 61 -3.17 3.51 1.84
C PHE A 61 -1.66 3.68 1.62
N LYS A 62 -0.91 4.15 2.62
CA LYS A 62 0.55 4.37 2.51
C LYS A 62 1.29 3.08 2.16
N ASP A 63 0.76 1.94 2.54
CA ASP A 63 1.29 0.61 2.22
C ASP A 63 1.44 0.38 0.72
N ARG A 64 0.51 0.92 -0.08
CA ARG A 64 0.59 0.87 -1.55
C ARG A 64 1.82 1.58 -2.09
N GLY A 65 2.22 2.70 -1.49
CA GLY A 65 3.46 3.37 -1.89
C GLY A 65 4.68 2.68 -1.30
N MET A 66 4.58 2.26 -0.05
CA MET A 66 5.72 1.77 0.72
C MET A 66 6.27 0.44 0.20
N THR A 67 5.39 -0.49 -0.19
CA THR A 67 5.76 -1.73 -0.89
C THR A 67 6.64 -1.46 -2.11
N VAL A 68 6.29 -0.46 -2.93
CA VAL A 68 7.04 -0.07 -4.14
C VAL A 68 8.37 0.58 -3.75
N ALA A 69 8.33 1.55 -2.84
CA ALA A 69 9.52 2.30 -2.41
C ALA A 69 10.57 1.40 -1.76
N VAL A 70 10.16 0.51 -0.85
CA VAL A 70 11.08 -0.41 -0.16
C VAL A 70 11.56 -1.50 -1.10
N THR A 71 10.72 -2.01 -2.01
CA THR A 71 11.16 -2.95 -3.06
C THR A 71 12.23 -2.31 -3.94
N ASP A 72 12.01 -1.09 -4.44
CA ASP A 72 13.00 -0.36 -5.24
C ASP A 72 14.30 -0.11 -4.46
N ALA A 73 14.19 0.31 -3.19
CA ALA A 73 15.34 0.53 -2.33
C ALA A 73 16.18 -0.74 -2.14
N VAL A 74 15.55 -1.88 -1.86
CA VAL A 74 16.25 -3.18 -1.72
C VAL A 74 16.91 -3.59 -3.03
N MET A 75 16.20 -3.48 -4.16
CA MET A 75 16.76 -3.82 -5.48
C MET A 75 17.95 -2.94 -5.87
N ARG A 76 18.00 -1.69 -5.38
CA ARG A 76 19.12 -0.76 -5.57
C ARG A 76 20.23 -0.88 -4.52
N GLY A 77 20.12 -1.83 -3.58
CA GLY A 77 21.14 -2.07 -2.56
C GLY A 77 21.16 -1.05 -1.42
N ALA A 78 20.03 -0.38 -1.14
CA ALA A 78 19.89 0.45 0.04
C ALA A 78 20.10 -0.36 1.33
N ARG A 79 20.71 0.26 2.35
CA ARG A 79 21.01 -0.38 3.64
C ARG A 79 20.12 0.10 4.79
N ALA A 80 19.27 1.07 4.54
CA ALA A 80 18.29 1.61 5.48
C ALA A 80 17.25 2.41 4.69
N VAL A 81 16.11 2.65 5.31
CA VAL A 81 15.14 3.65 4.86
C VAL A 81 14.98 4.71 5.94
N ILE A 82 14.53 5.91 5.57
CA ILE A 82 14.26 6.99 6.52
C ILE A 82 13.06 7.79 6.02
N CYS A 83 12.24 8.30 6.92
CA CYS A 83 11.19 9.24 6.57
C CYS A 83 11.01 10.30 7.66
N ALA A 84 10.66 11.52 7.25
CA ALA A 84 10.16 12.54 8.15
C ALA A 84 8.62 12.49 8.14
N SER A 85 8.03 11.83 9.14
CA SER A 85 6.58 11.67 9.26
C SER A 85 6.19 11.53 10.73
N THR A 86 5.05 12.12 11.08
CA THR A 86 4.46 12.03 12.43
C THR A 86 3.34 10.98 12.53
N GLY A 87 3.04 10.24 11.45
CA GLY A 87 1.92 9.28 11.43
C GLY A 87 2.06 8.16 10.40
N ASN A 88 0.96 7.77 9.73
CA ASN A 88 0.83 6.58 8.88
C ASN A 88 2.02 6.25 7.95
N THR A 89 2.71 7.25 7.39
CA THR A 89 3.89 7.00 6.54
C THR A 89 5.02 6.34 7.33
N SER A 90 5.29 6.75 8.57
CA SER A 90 6.36 6.15 9.39
C SER A 90 5.97 4.74 9.88
N ALA A 91 4.69 4.52 10.21
CA ALA A 91 4.20 3.18 10.54
C ALA A 91 4.35 2.21 9.35
N SER A 92 3.96 2.66 8.15
CA SER A 92 4.14 1.89 6.91
C SER A 92 5.62 1.66 6.62
N ALA A 93 6.47 2.71 6.69
CA ALA A 93 7.91 2.60 6.43
C ALA A 93 8.57 1.57 7.36
N ALA A 94 8.31 1.65 8.66
CA ALA A 94 8.85 0.72 9.63
C ALA A 94 8.41 -0.73 9.37
N ALA A 95 7.13 -0.96 9.03
CA ALA A 95 6.62 -2.30 8.74
C ALA A 95 7.27 -2.93 7.50
N TYR A 96 7.38 -2.18 6.40
CA TYR A 96 8.00 -2.68 5.17
C TYR A 96 9.52 -2.80 5.30
N ALA A 97 10.17 -1.90 6.02
CA ALA A 97 11.60 -2.01 6.33
C ALA A 97 11.89 -3.27 7.15
N ALA A 98 11.09 -3.54 8.19
CA ALA A 98 11.20 -4.76 8.98
C ALA A 98 11.00 -6.01 8.12
N ARG A 99 10.01 -6.00 7.21
CA ARG A 99 9.79 -7.09 6.25
C ARG A 99 10.97 -7.30 5.29
N ALA A 100 11.66 -6.23 4.92
CA ALA A 100 12.85 -6.24 4.07
C ALA A 100 14.16 -6.52 4.82
N GLY A 101 14.16 -6.58 6.16
CA GLY A 101 15.38 -6.70 6.96
C GLY A 101 16.25 -5.44 6.94
N LEU A 102 15.65 -4.26 6.74
CA LEU A 102 16.33 -2.97 6.75
C LEU A 102 16.06 -2.19 8.05
N PRO A 103 17.07 -1.47 8.59
CA PRO A 103 16.85 -0.39 9.54
C PRO A 103 15.92 0.70 8.96
N CYS A 104 15.12 1.30 9.84
CA CYS A 104 14.17 2.37 9.54
C CYS A 104 14.29 3.52 10.53
#